data_AF-A0A7D7ZKZ3-F1
#
_entry.id   AF-A0A7D7ZKZ3-F1
#
_cell.length_a   1.000
_cell.length_b   1.000
_cell.length_c   1.000
_cell.angle_alpha   90.00
_cell.angle_beta   90.00
_cell.angle_gamma   90.00
#
_symmetry.space_group_name_H-M   'P 1'
#
loop_
_entity.id
_entity.type
_entity.pdbx_description
1 polymer ?
#
loop_
_entity_poly.entity_id
_entity_poly.type
_entity_poly.pdbx_seq_one_letter_code
_entity_poly.pdbx_strand_id
1 'polypeptide(L)'
;MDLKNGMLLIAVIISCSACLEKQHETNESNLNSEEVLKRQLKVYEDAEASPQQFKDALKESCPHYGNALLTTAETIQLGTRVFNAGGVSLTKRIYEGTIYKLLFTIKDDCMSLSDALQVGLAKAYETEDHHDQAWAMRNVLDLIMGGPPSRPPGAQ
;
A
#
# COMPACT_ATOMS: atom_id res chain seq x y z
N MET A 1 -26.44 -30.01 53.14
CA MET A 1 -25.75 -30.07 51.83
C MET A 1 -25.53 -28.63 51.39
N ASP A 2 -24.67 -27.92 52.11
CA ASP A 2 -23.21 -27.77 51.93
C ASP A 2 -22.85 -26.65 50.94
N LEU A 3 -22.74 -25.45 51.50
CA LEU A 3 -21.96 -24.34 50.98
C LEU A 3 -20.49 -24.58 51.38
N LYS A 4 -19.65 -25.00 50.44
CA LYS A 4 -18.17 -24.90 50.48
C LYS A 4 -17.61 -25.55 49.21
N ASN A 5 -17.08 -24.72 48.32
CA ASN A 5 -16.11 -24.99 47.23
C ASN A 5 -16.24 -23.81 46.25
N GLY A 6 -15.70 -22.63 46.57
CA GLY A 6 -14.29 -22.30 46.35
C GLY A 6 -14.22 -21.54 45.02
N MET A 7 -14.38 -20.22 44.96
CA MET A 7 -13.49 -19.19 45.52
C MET A 7 -12.00 -19.55 45.39
N LEU A 8 -11.59 -20.02 44.22
CA LEU A 8 -10.20 -19.94 43.74
C LEU A 8 -10.12 -20.20 42.23
N LEU A 9 -10.62 -19.28 41.41
CA LEU A 9 -10.11 -19.07 40.03
C LEU A 9 -10.39 -17.62 39.58
N ILE A 10 -10.13 -16.67 40.50
CA ILE A 10 -9.87 -15.27 40.16
C ILE A 10 -8.39 -15.21 39.83
N ALA A 11 -8.05 -15.55 38.59
CA ALA A 11 -6.83 -15.18 37.88
C ALA A 11 -6.85 -15.93 36.53
N VAL A 12 -6.54 -15.23 35.44
CA VAL A 12 -6.19 -15.78 34.10
C VAL A 12 -7.26 -15.77 33.00
N ILE A 13 -8.49 -15.27 33.20
CA ILE A 13 -9.37 -14.92 32.05
C ILE A 13 -9.97 -13.51 32.20
N ILE A 14 -9.12 -12.56 32.61
CA ILE A 14 -9.31 -11.11 32.41
C ILE A 14 -7.98 -10.60 31.85
N SER A 15 -7.65 -11.01 30.62
CA SER A 15 -6.48 -10.47 29.91
C SER A 15 -6.59 -10.66 28.38
N CYS A 16 -7.73 -10.27 27.81
CA CYS A 16 -7.79 -9.89 26.39
C CYS A 16 -9.01 -9.04 26.04
N SER A 17 -9.56 -8.29 26.99
CA SER A 17 -10.55 -7.23 26.70
C SER A 17 -9.97 -5.82 26.83
N ALA A 18 -8.65 -5.70 27.03
CA ALA A 18 -7.92 -4.43 27.07
C ALA A 18 -6.96 -4.24 25.87
N CYS A 19 -7.02 -5.10 24.86
CA CYS A 19 -6.28 -4.93 23.60
C CYS A 19 -7.13 -4.38 22.45
N LEU A 20 -8.43 -4.12 22.66
CA LEU A 20 -9.33 -3.61 21.61
C LEU A 20 -9.74 -2.14 21.77
N GLU A 21 -9.14 -1.40 22.71
CA GLU A 21 -9.64 -0.06 23.07
C GLU A 21 -8.54 1.00 23.22
N LYS A 22 -7.31 0.77 22.72
CA LYS A 22 -6.22 1.74 22.88
C LYS A 22 -5.25 1.99 21.74
N GLN A 23 -5.56 1.60 20.50
CA GLN A 23 -5.01 2.19 19.26
C GLN A 23 -6.13 2.02 18.22
N HIS A 24 -6.85 3.04 17.76
CA HIS A 24 -6.32 4.05 16.84
C HIS A 24 -7.30 5.23 16.67
N GLU A 25 -7.80 5.83 17.75
CA GLU A 25 -8.30 7.22 17.68
C GLU A 25 -7.10 8.18 17.75
N THR A 26 -6.18 8.06 16.78
CA THR A 26 -5.32 9.18 16.48
C THR A 26 -6.17 10.18 15.72
N ASN A 27 -6.36 11.30 16.39
CA ASN A 27 -6.74 12.62 15.90
C ASN A 27 -6.00 12.97 14.58
N GLU A 28 -6.35 12.32 13.47
CA GLU A 28 -5.75 12.57 12.15
C GLU A 28 -6.12 13.96 11.60
N SER A 29 -7.13 14.62 12.19
CA SER A 29 -7.51 15.99 11.84
C SER A 29 -6.51 17.07 12.26
N ASN A 30 -5.40 16.74 12.94
CA ASN A 30 -4.39 17.71 13.41
C ASN A 30 -2.95 17.42 12.94
N LEU A 31 -2.71 16.38 12.15
CA LEU A 31 -1.39 16.18 11.53
C LEU A 31 -1.18 17.27 10.47
N ASN A 32 -0.05 17.98 10.55
CA ASN A 32 0.29 18.93 9.49
C ASN A 32 0.61 18.16 8.20
N SER A 33 0.34 18.74 7.03
CA SER A 33 0.52 18.07 5.73
C SER A 33 1.95 17.56 5.49
N GLU A 34 2.95 18.16 6.15
CA GLU A 34 4.36 17.76 6.04
C GLU A 34 4.63 16.44 6.79
N GLU A 35 4.01 16.22 7.95
CA GLU A 35 4.13 14.98 8.72
C GLU A 35 3.48 13.80 8.00
N VAL A 36 2.33 14.03 7.36
CA VAL A 36 1.66 13.03 6.52
C VAL A 36 2.58 12.62 5.37
N LEU A 37 3.15 13.60 4.65
CA LEU A 37 4.05 13.32 3.53
C LEU A 37 5.32 12.56 3.97
N LYS A 38 5.92 12.92 5.11
CA LYS A 38 7.09 12.21 5.66
C LYS A 38 6.76 10.75 6.00
N ARG A 39 5.59 10.48 6.56
CA ARG A 39 5.12 9.11 6.84
C ARG A 39 4.98 8.31 5.55
N GLN A 40 4.33 8.89 4.55
CA GLN A 40 4.11 8.27 3.24
C GLN A 40 5.43 7.91 2.54
N LEU A 41 6.37 8.87 2.51
CA LEU A 41 7.70 8.66 1.95
C LEU A 41 8.44 7.53 2.64
N LYS A 42 8.42 7.50 3.98
CA LYS A 42 9.08 6.44 4.74
C LYS A 42 8.50 5.05 4.43
N VAL A 43 7.18 4.91 4.39
CA VAL A 43 6.52 3.63 4.04
C VAL A 43 6.97 3.16 2.66
N TYR A 44 7.06 4.09 1.71
CA TYR A 44 7.50 3.78 0.36
C TYR A 44 8.98 3.39 0.29
N GLU A 45 9.88 4.10 0.99
CA GLU A 45 11.31 3.76 1.07
C GLU A 45 11.54 2.39 1.72
N ASP A 46 10.85 2.10 2.82
CA ASP A 46 10.91 0.80 3.49
C ASP A 46 10.39 -0.31 2.55
N ALA A 47 9.35 -0.03 1.77
CA ALA A 47 8.82 -0.96 0.77
C ALA A 47 9.80 -1.21 -0.38
N GLU A 48 10.49 -0.18 -0.89
CA GLU A 48 11.54 -0.35 -1.91
C GLU A 48 12.73 -1.14 -1.38
N ALA A 49 13.11 -0.95 -0.12
CA ALA A 49 14.21 -1.68 0.50
C ALA A 49 13.91 -3.18 0.67
N SER A 50 12.63 -3.54 0.85
CA SER A 50 12.21 -4.93 1.05
C SER A 50 10.82 -5.23 0.45
N PRO A 51 10.71 -5.33 -0.89
CA PRO A 51 9.42 -5.48 -1.57
C PRO A 51 8.65 -6.72 -1.13
N GLN A 52 9.36 -7.82 -0.86
CA GLN A 52 8.72 -9.06 -0.41
C GLN A 52 8.13 -8.93 0.99
N GLN A 53 8.84 -8.30 1.94
CA GLN A 53 8.30 -8.06 3.28
C GLN A 53 7.12 -7.10 3.24
N PHE A 54 7.17 -6.07 2.38
CA PHE A 54 6.04 -5.16 2.17
C PHE A 54 4.80 -5.92 1.66
N LYS A 55 4.97 -6.77 0.65
CA LYS A 55 3.91 -7.65 0.15
C LYS A 55 3.34 -8.56 1.23
N ASP A 56 4.18 -9.18 2.04
CA ASP A 56 3.73 -10.06 3.11
C ASP A 56 2.94 -9.28 4.18
N ALA A 57 3.41 -8.08 4.54
CA ALA A 57 2.69 -7.17 5.43
C ALA A 57 1.33 -6.75 4.86
N LEU A 58 1.24 -6.43 3.56
CA LEU A 58 -0.03 -6.10 2.91
C LEU A 58 -0.99 -7.30 2.91
N LYS A 59 -0.47 -8.51 2.67
CA LYS A 59 -1.28 -9.74 2.68
C LYS A 59 -1.91 -10.01 4.04
N GLU A 60 -1.21 -9.67 5.12
CA GLU A 60 -1.69 -9.87 6.50
C GLU A 60 -2.61 -8.75 6.97
N SER A 61 -2.33 -7.51 6.59
CA SER A 61 -2.99 -6.33 7.17
C SER A 61 -4.09 -5.72 6.31
N CYS A 62 -4.13 -5.99 5.00
CA CYS A 62 -5.06 -5.32 4.09
C CYS A 62 -6.22 -6.18 3.62
N PRO A 63 -7.46 -5.82 3.99
CA PRO A 63 -8.65 -6.34 3.36
C PRO A 63 -8.58 -6.15 1.84
N HIS A 64 -8.98 -7.17 1.08
CA HIS A 64 -9.00 -7.13 -0.38
C HIS A 64 -7.62 -7.03 -1.07
N TYR A 65 -6.51 -7.28 -0.38
CA TYR A 65 -5.17 -7.34 -1.02
C TYR A 65 -5.15 -8.27 -2.25
N GLY A 66 -5.87 -9.40 -2.22
CA GLY A 66 -6.00 -10.29 -3.36
C GLY A 66 -6.59 -9.62 -4.62
N ASN A 67 -7.58 -8.75 -4.46
CA ASN A 67 -8.18 -7.99 -5.58
C ASN A 67 -7.22 -6.92 -6.10
N ALA A 68 -6.49 -6.27 -5.19
CA ALA A 68 -5.45 -5.31 -5.56
C ALA A 68 -4.33 -5.99 -6.35
N LEU A 69 -3.85 -7.14 -5.89
CA LEU A 69 -2.82 -7.93 -6.55
C LEU A 69 -3.25 -8.36 -7.96
N LEU A 70 -4.48 -8.87 -8.11
CA LEU A 70 -5.01 -9.28 -9.42
C LEU A 70 -5.12 -8.09 -10.39
N THR A 71 -5.74 -6.99 -9.92
CA THR A 71 -5.89 -5.76 -10.72
C THR A 71 -4.52 -5.24 -11.17
N THR A 72 -3.56 -5.21 -10.26
CA THR A 72 -2.19 -4.79 -10.55
C THR A 72 -1.55 -5.69 -11.61
N ALA A 73 -1.63 -7.01 -11.49
CA ALA A 73 -1.04 -7.94 -12.45
C ALA A 73 -1.61 -7.76 -13.87
N GLU A 74 -2.93 -7.60 -13.99
CA GLU A 74 -3.62 -7.35 -15.28
C GLU A 74 -3.18 -6.02 -15.90
N THR A 75 -3.15 -4.96 -15.09
CA THR A 75 -2.70 -3.63 -15.50
C THR A 75 -1.27 -3.64 -15.97
N ILE A 76 -0.38 -4.31 -15.23
CA ILE A 76 1.03 -4.50 -15.55
C ILE A 76 1.19 -5.16 -16.91
N GLN A 77 0.46 -6.26 -17.15
CA GLN A 77 0.52 -7.00 -18.41
C GLN A 77 0.01 -6.15 -19.58
N LEU A 78 -1.09 -5.43 -19.39
CA LEU A 78 -1.65 -4.54 -20.40
C LEU A 78 -0.71 -3.37 -20.71
N GLY A 79 -0.24 -2.67 -19.68
CA GLY A 79 0.66 -1.53 -19.79
C GLY A 79 1.97 -1.89 -20.48
N THR A 80 2.60 -3.01 -20.12
CA THR A 80 3.83 -3.48 -20.78
C THR A 80 3.60 -3.72 -22.29
N ARG A 81 2.48 -4.31 -22.69
CA ARG A 81 2.17 -4.50 -24.13
C ARG A 81 2.03 -3.17 -24.87
N VAL A 82 1.30 -2.22 -24.29
CA VAL A 82 1.08 -0.90 -24.89
C VAL A 82 2.39 -0.11 -24.98
N PHE A 83 3.22 -0.17 -23.92
CA PHE A 83 4.51 0.49 -23.86
C PHE A 83 5.46 -0.03 -24.94
N ASN A 84 5.59 -1.35 -25.06
CA ASN A 84 6.46 -1.99 -26.07
C ASN A 84 5.99 -1.70 -27.51
N ALA A 85 4.73 -1.32 -27.70
CA ALA A 85 4.19 -0.85 -28.97
C ALA A 85 4.42 0.67 -29.21
N GLY A 86 5.17 1.35 -28.36
CA GLY A 86 5.43 2.80 -28.42
C GLY A 86 4.35 3.67 -27.77
N GLY A 87 3.31 3.07 -27.16
CA GLY A 87 2.19 3.77 -26.53
C GLY A 87 2.52 4.29 -25.12
N VAL A 88 3.59 5.06 -24.96
CA VAL A 88 4.08 5.51 -23.64
C VAL A 88 3.02 6.33 -22.88
N SER A 89 2.45 7.34 -23.52
CA SER A 89 1.41 8.20 -22.91
C SER A 89 0.15 7.43 -22.52
N LEU A 90 -0.24 6.43 -23.33
CA LEU A 90 -1.36 5.56 -23.01
C LEU A 90 -1.03 4.62 -21.86
N THR A 91 0.20 4.12 -21.78
CA THR A 91 0.67 3.29 -20.66
C THR A 91 0.61 4.06 -19.35
N LYS A 92 1.09 5.32 -19.35
CA LYS A 92 0.95 6.24 -18.20
C LYS A 92 -0.50 6.33 -17.73
N ARG A 93 -1.44 6.56 -18.65
CA ARG A 93 -2.88 6.66 -18.31
C ARG A 93 -3.45 5.36 -17.76
N ILE A 94 -3.02 4.20 -18.27
CA ILE A 94 -3.43 2.88 -17.78
C ILE A 94 -2.99 2.68 -16.32
N TYR A 95 -1.72 2.98 -16.03
CA TYR A 95 -1.19 2.86 -14.67
C TYR A 95 -1.85 3.86 -13.72
N GLU A 96 -1.96 5.12 -14.12
CA GLU A 96 -2.64 6.16 -13.36
C GLU A 96 -4.09 5.80 -13.02
N GLY A 97 -4.88 5.42 -14.02
CA GLY A 97 -6.28 5.04 -13.82
C GLY A 97 -6.41 3.83 -12.90
N THR A 98 -5.46 2.89 -12.96
CA THR A 98 -5.40 1.76 -12.04
C THR A 98 -5.10 2.20 -10.62
N ILE A 99 -4.12 3.08 -10.42
CA ILE A 99 -3.78 3.60 -9.09
C ILE A 99 -4.99 4.31 -8.47
N TYR A 100 -5.67 5.19 -9.22
CA TYR A 100 -6.88 5.85 -8.71
C TYR A 100 -8.01 4.86 -8.40
N LYS A 101 -8.21 3.84 -9.25
CA LYS A 101 -9.17 2.77 -8.98
C LYS A 101 -8.83 2.02 -7.69
N LEU A 102 -7.56 1.69 -7.47
CA LEU A 102 -7.09 1.03 -6.25
C LEU A 102 -7.33 1.91 -5.04
N LEU A 103 -6.89 3.17 -5.07
CA LEU A 103 -7.11 4.15 -4.00
C LEU A 103 -8.60 4.28 -3.63
N PHE A 104 -9.48 4.34 -4.64
CA PHE A 104 -10.93 4.40 -4.43
C PHE A 104 -11.50 3.11 -3.82
N THR A 105 -10.93 1.96 -4.17
CA THR A 105 -11.42 0.64 -3.72
C THR A 105 -10.95 0.31 -2.32
N ILE A 106 -9.70 0.63 -1.98
CA ILE A 106 -9.08 0.27 -0.68
C ILE A 106 -9.33 1.32 0.41
N LYS A 107 -9.56 2.58 0.04
CA LYS A 107 -9.79 3.72 0.95
C LYS A 107 -8.94 3.64 2.22
N ASP A 108 -9.58 3.67 3.38
CA ASP A 108 -8.97 3.71 4.71
C ASP A 108 -8.70 2.29 5.27
N ASP A 109 -9.12 1.25 4.55
CA ASP A 109 -8.98 -0.15 4.99
C ASP A 109 -7.53 -0.65 4.89
N CYS A 110 -6.69 0.03 4.10
CA CYS A 110 -5.31 -0.38 3.82
C CYS A 110 -4.39 0.84 3.64
N MET A 111 -4.11 1.53 4.75
CA MET A 111 -3.31 2.76 4.75
C MET A 111 -1.93 2.58 4.10
N SER A 112 -1.21 1.49 4.40
CA SER A 112 0.14 1.29 3.86
C SER A 112 0.17 1.17 2.33
N LEU A 113 -0.85 0.55 1.72
CA LEU A 113 -0.98 0.50 0.27
C LEU A 113 -1.41 1.86 -0.29
N SER A 114 -2.36 2.53 0.37
CA SER A 114 -2.81 3.87 -0.02
C SER A 114 -1.65 4.86 -0.04
N ASP A 115 -0.84 4.88 1.01
CA ASP A 115 0.36 5.71 1.14
C ASP A 115 1.36 5.43 0.01
N ALA A 116 1.67 4.15 -0.24
CA ALA A 116 2.58 3.78 -1.32
C ALA A 116 2.06 4.27 -2.69
N LEU A 117 0.79 4.02 -2.99
CA LEU A 117 0.12 4.45 -4.23
C LEU A 117 0.15 5.97 -4.42
N GLN A 118 -0.09 6.74 -3.35
CA GLN A 118 -0.03 8.21 -3.37
C GLN A 118 1.38 8.72 -3.64
N VAL A 119 2.41 8.11 -3.02
CA VAL A 119 3.82 8.44 -3.31
C VAL A 119 4.16 8.14 -4.77
N GLY A 120 3.69 7.01 -5.31
CA GLY A 120 3.89 6.67 -6.72
C GLY A 120 3.31 7.73 -7.68
N LEU A 121 2.11 8.25 -7.38
CA LEU A 121 1.54 9.37 -8.12
C LEU A 121 2.35 10.66 -7.95
N ALA A 122 2.73 11.00 -6.72
CA ALA A 122 3.49 12.21 -6.43
C ALA A 122 4.82 12.22 -7.20
N LYS A 123 5.59 11.13 -7.13
CA LYS A 123 6.86 10.96 -7.87
C LYS A 123 6.67 11.03 -9.38
N ALA A 124 5.60 10.47 -9.91
CA ALA A 124 5.31 10.58 -11.33
C ALA A 124 5.12 12.05 -11.74
N TYR A 125 4.43 12.83 -10.91
CA TYR A 125 4.12 14.23 -11.19
C TYR A 125 5.26 15.23 -10.89
N GLU A 126 6.42 14.76 -10.42
CA GLU A 126 7.65 15.58 -10.34
C GLU A 126 8.27 15.87 -11.73
N THR A 127 7.85 15.14 -12.75
CA THR A 127 8.32 15.28 -14.14
C THR A 127 7.16 15.44 -15.12
N GLU A 128 7.40 16.12 -16.23
CA GLU A 128 6.44 16.26 -17.33
C GLU A 128 6.57 15.13 -18.36
N ASP A 129 7.64 14.33 -18.29
CA ASP A 129 7.90 13.26 -19.24
C ASP A 129 7.00 12.03 -18.99
N HIS A 130 6.26 11.62 -20.02
CA HIS A 130 5.32 10.50 -19.91
C HIS A 130 6.02 9.15 -19.68
N HIS A 131 7.25 8.97 -20.16
CA HIS A 131 8.00 7.74 -19.97
C HIS A 131 8.37 7.59 -18.50
N ASP A 132 8.91 8.64 -17.89
CA ASP A 132 9.29 8.66 -16.48
C ASP A 132 8.08 8.58 -15.56
N GLN A 133 6.98 9.25 -15.91
CA GLN A 133 5.70 9.10 -15.21
C GLN A 133 5.23 7.64 -15.21
N ALA A 134 5.27 6.97 -16.37
CA ALA A 134 4.84 5.57 -16.48
C ALA A 134 5.72 4.65 -15.61
N TRP A 135 7.03 4.86 -15.57
CA TRP A 135 7.93 4.06 -14.73
C TRP A 135 7.77 4.34 -13.23
N ALA A 136 7.58 5.59 -12.83
CA ALA A 136 7.32 5.93 -11.42
C ALA A 136 6.05 5.23 -10.91
N MET A 137 4.97 5.27 -11.70
CA MET A 137 3.74 4.54 -11.39
C MET A 137 3.91 3.03 -11.46
N ARG A 138 4.75 2.53 -12.38
CA ARG A 138 5.01 1.10 -12.49
C ARG A 138 5.76 0.57 -11.27
N ASN A 139 6.74 1.31 -10.77
CA ASN A 139 7.52 0.90 -9.60
C ASN A 139 6.61 0.63 -8.40
N VAL A 140 5.64 1.50 -8.12
CA VAL A 140 4.69 1.24 -7.02
C VAL A 140 3.82 0.01 -7.27
N LEU A 141 3.40 -0.23 -8.51
CA LEU A 141 2.65 -1.44 -8.86
C LEU A 141 3.50 -2.72 -8.70
N ASP A 142 4.79 -2.68 -9.02
CA ASP A 142 5.69 -3.82 -8.80
C ASP A 142 5.91 -4.10 -7.30
N LEU A 143 5.95 -3.06 -6.44
CA LEU A 143 6.02 -3.24 -4.98
C LEU A 143 4.83 -4.04 -4.45
N ILE A 144 3.62 -3.79 -4.97
CA ILE A 144 2.41 -4.56 -4.61
C ILE A 144 2.59 -6.04 -4.95
N MET A 145 3.26 -6.33 -6.08
CA MET A 145 3.54 -7.69 -6.53
C MET A 145 4.68 -8.36 -5.74
N GLY A 146 5.41 -7.60 -4.91
CA GLY A 146 6.64 -8.00 -4.23
C GLY A 146 7.86 -8.04 -5.15
N GLY A 147 7.76 -7.40 -6.33
CA GLY A 147 8.88 -7.24 -7.26
C GLY A 147 9.71 -6.03 -6.90
N PRO A 148 11.03 -6.03 -7.20
CA PRO A 148 11.82 -4.81 -7.11
C PRO A 148 11.29 -3.77 -8.11
N PRO A 149 11.44 -2.46 -7.82
CA PRO A 149 11.20 -1.40 -8.79
C PRO A 149 11.95 -1.71 -10.10
N SER A 150 11.23 -1.76 -11.21
CA SER A 150 11.73 -2.34 -12.46
C SER A 150 12.31 -1.30 -13.43
N ARG A 151 12.40 -0.02 -13.05
CA ARG A 151 12.97 1.02 -13.93
C ARG A 151 14.38 0.61 -14.38
N PRO A 152 14.63 0.45 -15.69
CA PRO A 152 15.96 0.13 -16.18
C PRO A 152 16.90 1.32 -15.92
N PRO A 153 18.12 1.08 -15.42
CA PRO A 153 19.11 2.14 -15.30
C PRO A 153 19.47 2.68 -16.69
N GLY A 154 19.23 3.98 -16.92
CA GLY A 154 19.69 4.67 -18.13
C GLY A 154 18.65 4.92 -19.23
N ALA A 155 17.35 4.87 -18.94
CA ALA A 155 16.38 5.50 -19.83
C ALA A 155 16.54 7.04 -19.75
N GLN A 156 17.27 7.59 -20.73
CA GLN A 156 17.33 9.01 -21.09
C GLN A 156 16.29 9.32 -22.17
#